data_AF-A0A7G8ENT3-F1
#
_entry.id   AF-A0A7G8ENT3-F1
#
_cell.length_a   1.000
_cell.length_b   1.000
_cell.length_c   1.000
_cell.angle_alpha   90.00
_cell.angle_beta   90.00
_cell.angle_gamma   90.00
#
_symmetry.space_group_name_H-M   'P 1'
#
loop_
_entity.id
_entity.type
_entity.pdbx_description
1 polymer ?
#
loop_
_entity_poly.entity_id
_entity_poly.type
_entity_poly.pdbx_seq_one_letter_code
_entity_poly.pdbx_strand_id
1 'polypeptide(L)'
;MPPSTSPAQAPAAGSPLELPDLVYPPLPWGFQKAAPKTSLSPALARTARPLVLNLVELIHWASFPLGFWILAYIFVHADVIATHVDGDLMRVFWLQLGMACQVFGGGISGILMHEYEGWQITPFRNILGLQQNAPSQDVAQVLVPNFNNAWLRAVAYQMLFSFQTAGLGFFSLGVFGAQPVPLLLVFGGIAIALLGPSEPRTRFFRVVDGEARPVLPLSWSLLIVFALNALANLIACHHFFGPTIAEAWPPTLLPWLAAVVPAWLVPWLALLAPLTVAAGGAYEGWVAESSFNQWQHFIAFVLLTLGLGLYGLFYWHMVNVGVH
;
A
#
# COMPACT_ATOMS: atom_id res chain seq x y z
N MET A 1 25.33 33.30 65.02
CA MET A 1 24.64 31.99 64.90
C MET A 1 23.73 32.06 63.68
N PRO A 2 23.98 31.26 62.64
CA PRO A 2 23.14 31.25 61.44
C PRO A 2 21.84 30.47 61.69
N PRO A 3 20.74 30.78 60.98
CA PRO A 3 19.48 30.07 61.13
C PRO A 3 19.56 28.67 60.53
N SER A 4 18.97 27.70 61.23
CA SER A 4 18.84 26.32 60.79
C SER A 4 18.00 26.22 59.51
N THR A 5 18.59 25.72 58.43
CA THR A 5 17.86 25.35 57.22
C THR A 5 17.10 24.04 57.47
N SER A 6 15.77 24.12 57.37
CA SER A 6 14.88 22.96 57.35
C SER A 6 15.24 22.04 56.17
N PRO A 7 15.22 20.71 56.31
CA PRO A 7 15.46 19.81 55.19
C PRO A 7 14.35 19.97 54.15
N ALA A 8 14.76 20.17 52.89
CA ALA A 8 13.86 20.21 51.75
C ALA A 8 13.08 18.89 51.66
N GLN A 9 11.75 18.98 51.72
CA GLN A 9 10.86 17.86 51.44
C GLN A 9 11.12 17.36 50.01
N ALA A 10 11.34 16.06 49.87
CA ALA A 10 11.38 15.41 48.56
C ALA A 10 10.06 15.67 47.82
N PRO A 11 10.08 15.95 46.50
CA PRO A 11 8.87 16.15 45.74
C PRO A 11 8.02 14.88 45.83
N ALA A 12 6.75 15.05 46.22
CA ALA A 12 5.78 13.99 46.28
C ALA A 12 5.75 13.24 44.93
N ALA A 13 5.77 11.90 45.00
CA ALA A 13 5.62 11.04 43.85
C ALA A 13 4.42 11.53 43.03
N GLY A 14 4.69 11.87 41.76
CA GLY A 14 3.70 12.42 40.85
C GLY A 14 2.44 11.57 40.88
N SER A 15 1.29 12.23 41.03
CA SER A 15 -0.02 11.66 40.77
C SER A 15 0.04 10.81 39.48
N PRO A 16 -0.53 9.60 39.48
CA PRO A 16 -0.62 8.80 38.26
C PRO A 16 -1.16 9.71 37.16
N LEU A 17 -0.49 9.74 36.00
CA LEU A 17 -1.07 10.32 34.80
C LEU A 17 -2.42 9.63 34.60
N GLU A 18 -3.52 10.29 34.98
CA GLU A 18 -4.86 9.92 34.54
C GLU A 18 -4.80 10.04 33.02
N LEU A 19 -4.57 8.91 32.35
CA LEU A 19 -4.74 8.83 30.91
C LEU A 19 -6.20 9.26 30.68
N PRO A 20 -6.46 10.32 29.89
CA PRO A 20 -7.82 10.70 29.59
C PRO A 20 -8.56 9.46 29.08
N ASP A 21 -9.78 9.25 29.59
CA ASP A 21 -10.65 8.13 29.22
C ASP A 21 -10.42 7.78 27.75
N LEU A 22 -10.03 6.54 27.46
CA LEU A 22 -9.78 6.08 26.10
C LEU A 22 -10.98 6.47 25.22
N VAL A 23 -10.82 7.53 24.44
CA VAL A 23 -11.88 8.07 23.58
C VAL A 23 -11.97 7.16 22.37
N TYR A 24 -12.66 6.03 22.52
CA TYR A 24 -13.08 5.25 21.37
C TYR A 24 -14.18 6.02 20.65
N PRO A 25 -14.19 6.06 19.29
CA PRO A 25 -15.36 6.51 18.57
C PRO A 25 -16.57 5.70 19.07
N PRO A 26 -17.70 6.33 19.40
CA PRO A 26 -18.86 5.63 19.97
C PRO A 26 -19.43 4.53 19.06
N LEU A 27 -19.06 4.55 17.77
CA LEU A 27 -19.43 3.57 16.77
C LEU A 27 -18.24 3.30 15.84
N PRO A 28 -17.32 2.39 16.18
CA PRO A 28 -16.15 2.11 15.36
C PRO A 28 -16.49 1.44 14.01
N TRP A 29 -17.73 0.97 13.82
CA TRP A 29 -18.18 0.18 12.67
C TRP A 29 -19.49 0.71 12.05
N GLY A 30 -19.58 2.02 11.85
CA GLY A 30 -20.77 2.66 11.27
C GLY A 30 -20.46 3.51 10.04
N PHE A 31 -21.47 3.73 9.20
CA PHE A 31 -21.43 4.78 8.15
C PHE A 31 -21.24 6.20 8.70
N GLN A 32 -21.34 6.35 10.03
CA GLN A 32 -21.05 7.58 10.75
C GLN A 32 -19.54 7.69 10.95
N LYS A 33 -18.91 8.53 10.13
CA LYS A 33 -17.50 8.91 10.30
C LYS A 33 -17.39 10.11 11.23
N ALA A 34 -16.25 10.22 11.92
CA ALA A 34 -15.95 11.37 12.76
C ALA A 34 -16.02 12.68 11.95
N ALA A 35 -16.29 13.79 12.64
CA ALA A 35 -16.23 15.12 12.02
C ALA A 35 -14.81 15.37 11.46
N PRO A 36 -14.66 16.21 10.42
CA PRO A 36 -13.35 16.60 9.91
C PRO A 36 -12.46 17.17 11.02
N LYS A 37 -11.20 16.71 11.08
CA LYS A 37 -10.19 17.30 11.99
C LYS A 37 -10.04 18.80 11.75
N THR A 38 -9.83 19.59 12.80
CA THR A 38 -9.75 21.05 12.69
C THR A 38 -8.44 21.53 12.06
N SER A 39 -7.47 20.64 11.84
CA SER A 39 -6.25 20.95 11.07
C SER A 39 -6.51 21.12 9.58
N LEU A 40 -7.63 20.61 9.06
CA LEU A 40 -7.98 20.73 7.66
C LEU A 40 -8.49 22.14 7.36
N SER A 41 -8.04 22.68 6.22
CA SER A 41 -8.66 23.89 5.68
C SER A 41 -10.14 23.64 5.35
N PRO A 42 -10.99 24.68 5.30
CA PRO A 42 -12.41 24.51 4.95
C PRO A 42 -12.64 23.79 3.61
N ALA A 43 -11.73 23.97 2.64
CA ALA A 43 -11.81 23.28 1.36
C ALA A 43 -11.57 21.77 1.50
N LEU A 44 -10.56 21.37 2.28
CA LEU A 44 -10.21 19.96 2.51
C LEU A 44 -11.22 19.27 3.42
N ALA A 45 -11.73 19.97 4.44
CA ALA A 45 -12.78 19.47 5.32
C ALA A 45 -14.05 19.06 4.55
N ARG A 46 -14.39 19.76 3.45
CA ARG A 46 -15.51 19.36 2.56
C ARG A 46 -15.29 18.02 1.87
N THR A 47 -14.03 17.62 1.65
CA THR A 47 -13.69 16.30 1.08
C THR A 47 -13.71 15.21 2.15
N ALA A 48 -13.48 15.54 3.43
CA ALA A 48 -13.51 14.63 4.57
C ALA A 48 -14.92 14.43 5.17
N ARG A 49 -15.96 14.46 4.33
CA ARG A 49 -17.35 14.22 4.75
C ARG A 49 -17.67 12.72 4.79
N PRO A 50 -18.61 12.24 5.63
CA PRO A 50 -18.87 10.82 5.83
C PRO A 50 -19.07 10.02 4.54
N LEU A 51 -19.86 10.53 3.58
CA LEU A 51 -20.07 9.86 2.30
C LEU A 51 -18.75 9.59 1.55
N VAL A 52 -17.85 10.57 1.49
CA VAL A 52 -16.60 10.43 0.74
C VAL A 52 -15.65 9.49 1.46
N LEU A 53 -15.56 9.60 2.78
CA LEU A 53 -14.75 8.69 3.60
C LEU A 53 -15.24 7.24 3.50
N ASN A 54 -16.55 7.00 3.52
CA ASN A 54 -17.13 5.67 3.31
C ASN A 54 -16.84 5.14 1.88
N LEU A 55 -16.81 6.01 0.86
CA LEU A 55 -16.43 5.60 -0.50
C LEU A 55 -14.94 5.24 -0.59
N VAL A 56 -14.06 6.02 0.06
CA VAL A 56 -12.63 5.71 0.16
C VAL A 56 -12.43 4.37 0.87
N GLU A 57 -13.07 4.17 2.02
CA GLU A 57 -13.05 2.90 2.74
C GLU A 57 -13.54 1.74 1.88
N LEU A 58 -14.71 1.89 1.24
CA LEU A 58 -15.29 0.86 0.39
C LEU A 58 -14.33 0.42 -0.72
N ILE A 59 -13.68 1.36 -1.41
CA ILE A 59 -12.76 1.01 -2.50
C ILE A 59 -11.48 0.32 -1.99
N HIS A 60 -10.99 0.64 -0.79
CA HIS A 60 -9.88 -0.10 -0.19
C HIS A 60 -10.28 -1.53 0.11
N TRP A 61 -11.45 -1.73 0.72
CA TRP A 61 -11.98 -3.06 1.01
C TRP A 61 -12.31 -3.85 -0.26
N ALA A 62 -12.70 -3.20 -1.35
CA ALA A 62 -12.97 -3.86 -2.64
C ALA A 62 -11.74 -4.59 -3.21
N SER A 63 -10.53 -4.21 -2.82
CA SER A 63 -9.32 -4.93 -3.20
C SER A 63 -9.28 -6.37 -2.66
N PHE A 64 -9.94 -6.66 -1.52
CA PHE A 64 -9.96 -7.99 -0.91
C PHE A 64 -10.79 -8.99 -1.71
N PRO A 65 -12.10 -8.77 -1.97
CA PRO A 65 -12.88 -9.68 -2.81
C PRO A 65 -12.22 -9.93 -4.16
N LEU A 66 -11.64 -8.90 -4.77
CA LEU A 66 -10.95 -9.02 -6.05
C LEU A 66 -9.68 -9.86 -5.93
N GLY A 67 -8.84 -9.59 -4.93
CA GLY A 67 -7.64 -10.38 -4.64
C GLY A 67 -7.94 -11.85 -4.31
N PHE A 68 -8.97 -12.09 -3.51
CA PHE A 68 -9.46 -13.43 -3.19
C PHE A 68 -9.97 -14.17 -4.41
N TRP A 69 -10.69 -13.49 -5.28
CA TRP A 69 -11.13 -14.07 -6.54
C TRP A 69 -9.93 -14.49 -7.40
N ILE A 70 -8.90 -13.66 -7.53
CA ILE A 70 -7.68 -14.02 -8.28
C ILE A 70 -6.96 -15.21 -7.64
N LEU A 71 -6.79 -15.21 -6.32
CA LEU A 71 -6.19 -16.33 -5.58
C LEU A 71 -6.94 -17.64 -5.78
N ALA A 72 -8.27 -17.60 -5.69
CA ALA A 72 -9.14 -18.75 -5.92
C ALA A 72 -9.08 -19.20 -7.38
N TYR A 73 -9.02 -18.25 -8.32
CA TYR A 73 -8.92 -18.54 -9.74
C TYR A 73 -7.62 -19.26 -10.09
N ILE A 74 -6.48 -18.77 -9.57
CA ILE A 74 -5.19 -19.45 -9.72
C ILE A 74 -5.23 -20.87 -9.14
N PHE A 75 -5.86 -21.05 -7.98
CA PHE A 75 -5.98 -22.34 -7.32
C PHE A 75 -6.80 -23.35 -8.13
N VAL A 76 -8.01 -22.94 -8.55
CA VAL A 76 -8.96 -23.83 -9.26
C VAL A 76 -8.44 -24.23 -10.64
N HIS A 77 -7.63 -23.38 -11.27
CA HIS A 77 -7.07 -23.61 -12.60
C HIS A 77 -5.55 -23.85 -12.58
N ALA A 78 -5.03 -24.37 -11.47
CA ALA A 78 -3.60 -24.54 -11.27
C ALA A 78 -2.96 -25.48 -12.31
N ASP A 79 -3.69 -26.50 -12.76
CA ASP A 79 -3.28 -27.44 -13.79
C ASP A 79 -3.10 -26.77 -15.16
N VAL A 80 -4.05 -25.92 -15.56
CA VAL A 80 -3.97 -25.16 -16.81
C VAL A 80 -2.83 -24.13 -16.73
N ILE A 81 -2.75 -23.38 -15.64
CA ILE A 81 -1.71 -22.37 -15.42
C ILE A 81 -0.31 -23.02 -15.40
N ALA A 82 -0.19 -24.24 -14.85
CA ALA A 82 1.08 -24.96 -14.80
C ALA A 82 1.66 -25.19 -16.20
N THR A 83 0.84 -25.36 -17.23
CA THR A 83 1.32 -25.54 -18.61
C THR A 83 2.12 -24.34 -19.13
N HIS A 84 1.85 -23.13 -18.60
CA HIS A 84 2.58 -21.90 -18.91
C HIS A 84 3.85 -21.70 -18.07
N VAL A 85 4.13 -22.62 -17.15
CA VAL A 85 5.33 -22.64 -16.28
C VAL A 85 5.97 -24.02 -16.25
N ASP A 86 6.07 -24.66 -17.42
CA ASP A 86 6.75 -25.95 -17.64
C ASP A 86 6.16 -27.13 -16.84
N GLY A 87 4.85 -27.07 -16.53
CA GLY A 87 4.15 -28.09 -15.75
C GLY A 87 4.46 -28.07 -14.25
N ASP A 88 5.17 -27.06 -13.75
CA ASP A 88 5.61 -27.00 -12.36
C ASP A 88 4.56 -26.35 -11.44
N LEU A 89 3.86 -27.18 -10.66
CA LEU A 89 2.89 -26.72 -9.67
C LEU A 89 3.51 -25.87 -8.55
N MET A 90 4.80 -26.02 -8.25
CA MET A 90 5.45 -25.14 -7.27
C MET A 90 5.56 -23.72 -7.79
N ARG A 91 5.76 -23.53 -9.10
CA ARG A 91 5.73 -22.20 -9.72
C ARG A 91 4.35 -21.57 -9.64
N VAL A 92 3.29 -22.35 -9.83
CA VAL A 92 1.90 -21.88 -9.63
C VAL A 92 1.66 -21.48 -8.17
N PHE A 93 2.17 -22.28 -7.21
CA PHE A 93 2.12 -21.92 -5.80
C PHE A 93 2.81 -20.58 -5.50
N TRP A 94 3.99 -20.33 -6.09
CA TRP A 94 4.68 -19.04 -5.93
C TRP A 94 3.90 -17.86 -6.54
N LEU A 95 3.25 -18.06 -7.70
CA LEU A 95 2.35 -17.05 -8.27
C LEU A 95 1.20 -16.71 -7.31
N GLN A 96 0.59 -17.73 -6.71
CA GLN A 96 -0.47 -17.56 -5.73
C GLN A 96 0.03 -16.84 -4.46
N LEU A 97 1.20 -17.25 -3.94
CA LEU A 97 1.80 -16.59 -2.77
C LEU A 97 2.15 -15.13 -3.07
N GLY A 98 2.62 -14.84 -4.29
CA GLY A 98 2.85 -13.49 -4.77
C GLY A 98 1.59 -12.63 -4.64
N MET A 99 0.46 -13.10 -5.16
CA MET A 99 -0.83 -12.44 -5.04
C MET A 99 -1.29 -12.31 -3.58
N ALA A 100 -1.06 -13.33 -2.74
CA ALA A 100 -1.43 -13.28 -1.34
C ALA A 100 -0.65 -12.20 -0.58
N CYS A 101 0.66 -12.09 -0.81
CA CYS A 101 1.48 -11.01 -0.24
C CYS A 101 0.98 -9.62 -0.66
N GLN A 102 0.56 -9.46 -1.92
CA GLN A 102 0.00 -8.19 -2.42
C GLN A 102 -1.29 -7.80 -1.69
N VAL A 103 -2.24 -8.75 -1.61
CA VAL A 103 -3.59 -8.50 -1.06
C VAL A 103 -3.57 -8.37 0.46
N PHE A 104 -3.00 -9.35 1.15
CA PHE A 104 -2.98 -9.36 2.61
C PHE A 104 -1.93 -8.43 3.18
N GLY A 105 -0.71 -8.56 2.67
CA GLY A 105 0.42 -7.87 3.23
C GLY A 105 0.45 -6.39 2.89
N GLY A 106 0.11 -6.04 1.65
CA GLY A 106 -0.01 -4.64 1.22
C GLY A 106 -1.34 -4.00 1.63
N GLY A 107 -2.46 -4.70 1.44
CA GLY A 107 -3.79 -4.15 1.70
C GLY A 107 -4.08 -3.90 3.18
N ILE A 108 -3.80 -4.87 4.06
CA ILE A 108 -4.18 -4.78 5.49
C ILE A 108 -3.45 -3.62 6.18
N SER A 109 -2.15 -3.43 5.93
CA SER A 109 -1.39 -2.37 6.61
C SER A 109 -1.93 -0.97 6.29
N GLY A 110 -2.32 -0.72 5.04
CA GLY A 110 -2.93 0.54 4.63
C GLY A 110 -4.31 0.73 5.26
N ILE A 111 -5.16 -0.30 5.22
CA ILE A 111 -6.49 -0.26 5.83
C ILE A 111 -6.43 0.00 7.33
N LEU A 112 -5.56 -0.70 8.08
CA LEU A 112 -5.44 -0.50 9.52
C LEU A 112 -4.96 0.91 9.86
N MET A 113 -4.02 1.45 9.09
CA MET A 113 -3.57 2.84 9.25
C MET A 113 -4.73 3.82 9.00
N HIS A 114 -5.46 3.64 7.90
CA HIS A 114 -6.58 4.52 7.59
C HIS A 114 -7.73 4.39 8.58
N GLU A 115 -8.05 3.19 9.04
CA GLU A 115 -9.07 2.99 10.08
C GLU A 115 -8.70 3.71 11.37
N TYR A 116 -7.44 3.59 11.80
CA TYR A 116 -6.92 4.35 12.94
C TYR A 116 -7.05 5.87 12.75
N GLU A 117 -6.85 6.35 11.52
CA GLU A 117 -6.98 7.77 11.16
C GLU A 117 -8.42 8.21 10.86
N GLY A 118 -9.40 7.31 10.99
CA GLY A 118 -10.80 7.56 10.64
C GLY A 118 -11.01 7.83 9.15
N TRP A 119 -10.15 7.27 8.31
CA TRP A 119 -10.02 7.48 6.87
C TRP A 119 -9.67 8.92 6.46
N GLN A 120 -9.42 9.81 7.43
CA GLN A 120 -9.08 11.20 7.17
C GLN A 120 -7.57 11.36 7.06
N ILE A 121 -7.09 11.61 5.85
CA ILE A 121 -5.69 12.02 5.66
C ILE A 121 -5.55 13.49 6.04
N THR A 122 -4.69 13.78 7.01
CA THR A 122 -4.39 15.14 7.50
C THR A 122 -2.88 15.30 7.74
N PRO A 123 -2.37 16.51 8.03
CA PRO A 123 -0.94 16.67 8.29
C PRO A 123 -0.43 15.74 9.40
N PHE A 124 0.76 15.18 9.19
CA PHE A 124 1.37 14.21 10.10
C PHE A 124 2.23 14.90 11.17
N ARG A 125 2.13 14.44 12.43
CA ARG A 125 3.01 14.86 13.53
C ARG A 125 3.63 13.66 14.24
N ASN A 126 4.85 13.84 14.75
CA ASN A 126 5.57 12.80 15.49
C ASN A 126 5.31 12.94 17.00
N ILE A 127 4.65 11.93 17.59
CA ILE A 127 4.34 11.86 19.03
C ILE A 127 5.61 11.88 19.88
N LEU A 128 6.66 11.19 19.45
CA LEU A 128 7.90 11.05 20.23
C LEU A 128 8.70 12.36 20.28
N GLY A 129 8.64 13.16 19.22
CA GLY A 129 9.24 14.49 19.20
C GLY A 129 8.51 15.50 20.10
N LEU A 130 7.21 15.29 20.32
CA LEU A 130 6.41 16.08 21.26
C LEU A 130 6.66 15.63 22.71
N GLN A 131 6.79 14.33 22.99
CA GLN A 131 7.07 13.84 24.35
C GLN A 131 8.43 14.30 24.92
N GLN A 132 9.41 14.62 24.07
CA GLN A 132 10.73 15.09 24.54
C GLN A 132 10.77 16.58 24.91
N ASN A 133 9.83 17.42 24.43
CA ASN A 133 9.90 18.88 24.59
C ASN A 133 8.55 19.61 24.75
N ALA A 134 7.41 18.92 24.74
CA ALA A 134 6.08 19.53 24.69
C ALA A 134 5.27 19.30 25.98
N PRO A 135 4.42 20.26 26.40
CA PRO A 135 3.46 20.08 27.48
C PRO A 135 2.54 18.88 27.22
N SER A 136 2.04 18.23 28.28
CA SER A 136 1.16 17.03 28.21
C SER A 136 -0.08 17.20 27.30
N GLN A 137 -0.55 18.43 27.08
CA GLN A 137 -1.65 18.77 26.17
C GLN A 137 -1.30 18.56 24.68
N ASP A 138 -0.04 18.66 24.26
CA ASP A 138 0.37 18.44 22.86
C ASP A 138 0.46 16.96 22.49
N VAL A 139 0.75 16.10 23.47
CA VAL A 139 0.70 14.63 23.31
C VAL A 139 -0.75 14.18 23.11
N ALA A 140 -1.70 14.77 23.86
CA ALA A 140 -3.14 14.51 23.69
C ALA A 140 -3.67 14.92 22.30
N GLN A 141 -3.09 15.96 21.66
CA GLN A 141 -3.52 16.39 20.31
C GLN A 141 -3.17 15.41 19.18
N VAL A 142 -2.15 14.57 19.39
CA VAL A 142 -1.76 13.51 18.43
C VAL A 142 -2.38 12.15 18.78
N LEU A 143 -2.87 11.99 20.01
CA LEU A 143 -3.78 10.90 20.41
C LEU A 143 -5.21 11.10 19.86
N VAL A 144 -5.39 12.09 18.96
CA VAL A 144 -6.56 12.52 18.17
C VAL A 144 -7.39 13.62 18.85
N PRO A 145 -7.22 14.88 18.37
CA PRO A 145 -8.30 15.44 17.55
C PRO A 145 -7.87 16.07 16.22
N ASN A 146 -6.58 16.32 15.95
CA ASN A 146 -6.21 17.22 14.85
C ASN A 146 -5.13 16.76 13.86
N PHE A 147 -4.29 15.79 14.16
CA PHE A 147 -3.21 15.39 13.22
C PHE A 147 -3.19 13.87 13.02
N ASN A 148 -2.50 13.42 11.97
CA ASN A 148 -2.22 12.01 11.72
C ASN A 148 -0.87 11.60 12.33
N ASN A 149 -0.72 10.32 12.63
CA ASN A 149 0.44 9.81 13.37
C ASN A 149 1.58 9.49 12.39
N ALA A 150 2.63 10.31 12.41
CA ALA A 150 3.79 10.12 11.52
C ALA A 150 4.53 8.80 11.74
N TRP A 151 4.54 8.28 12.98
CA TRP A 151 5.16 7.00 13.29
C TRP A 151 4.34 5.83 12.75
N LEU A 152 3.02 5.88 12.93
CA LEU A 152 2.12 4.87 12.36
C LEU A 152 2.26 4.82 10.84
N ARG A 153 2.31 5.97 10.16
CA ARG A 153 2.59 6.03 8.71
C ARG A 153 3.89 5.35 8.36
N ALA A 154 4.99 5.63 9.06
CA ALA A 154 6.28 5.01 8.78
C ALA A 154 6.25 3.48 8.93
N VAL A 155 5.58 2.97 9.98
CA VAL A 155 5.42 1.53 10.20
C VAL A 155 4.54 0.89 9.12
N ALA A 156 3.40 1.51 8.80
CA ALA A 156 2.50 1.05 7.75
C ALA A 156 3.20 0.98 6.39
N TYR A 157 4.00 2.02 6.06
CA TYR A 157 4.84 2.05 4.87
C TYR A 157 5.88 0.94 4.86
N GLN A 158 6.60 0.72 5.96
CA GLN A 158 7.57 -0.37 6.03
C GLN A 158 6.89 -1.73 5.79
N MET A 159 5.75 -2.00 6.44
CA MET A 159 5.00 -3.24 6.23
C MET A 159 4.50 -3.38 4.79
N LEU A 160 3.83 -2.34 4.27
CA LEU A 160 3.31 -2.29 2.90
C LEU A 160 4.42 -2.63 1.90
N PHE A 161 5.53 -1.88 1.91
CA PHE A 161 6.61 -2.08 0.95
C PHE A 161 7.37 -3.39 1.15
N SER A 162 7.43 -3.93 2.37
CA SER A 162 8.01 -5.26 2.63
C SER A 162 7.19 -6.36 1.98
N PHE A 163 5.87 -6.34 2.17
CA PHE A 163 4.98 -7.33 1.57
C PHE A 163 4.83 -7.16 0.06
N GLN A 164 4.80 -5.93 -0.44
CA GLN A 164 4.85 -5.64 -1.86
C GLN A 164 6.14 -6.19 -2.48
N THR A 165 7.29 -5.98 -1.84
CA THR A 165 8.58 -6.53 -2.27
C THR A 165 8.55 -8.06 -2.33
N ALA A 166 8.08 -8.70 -1.26
CA ALA A 166 7.95 -10.16 -1.23
C ALA A 166 6.99 -10.68 -2.30
N GLY A 167 5.84 -10.03 -2.47
CA GLY A 167 4.83 -10.42 -3.45
C GLY A 167 5.30 -10.31 -4.90
N LEU A 168 5.95 -9.20 -5.25
CA LEU A 168 6.58 -8.99 -6.56
C LEU A 168 7.67 -10.04 -6.82
N GLY A 169 8.51 -10.32 -5.80
CA GLY A 169 9.52 -11.34 -5.88
C GLY A 169 8.94 -12.74 -6.10
N PHE A 170 7.94 -13.14 -5.30
CA PHE A 170 7.30 -14.46 -5.42
C PHE A 170 6.64 -14.63 -6.78
N PHE A 171 6.03 -13.57 -7.33
CA PHE A 171 5.54 -13.61 -8.70
C PHE A 171 6.68 -13.87 -9.70
N SER A 172 7.80 -13.15 -9.60
CA SER A 172 8.98 -13.41 -10.46
C SER A 172 9.56 -14.81 -10.27
N LEU A 173 9.54 -15.35 -9.05
CA LEU A 173 9.96 -16.74 -8.76
C LEU A 173 8.99 -17.76 -9.37
N GLY A 174 7.68 -17.48 -9.36
CA GLY A 174 6.68 -18.27 -10.07
C GLY A 174 6.90 -18.25 -11.58
N VAL A 175 7.12 -17.07 -12.16
CA VAL A 175 7.30 -16.93 -13.61
C VAL A 175 8.63 -17.49 -14.10
N PHE A 176 9.74 -17.34 -13.38
CA PHE A 176 11.07 -17.76 -13.86
C PHE A 176 11.61 -19.04 -13.20
N GLY A 177 10.92 -19.56 -12.19
CA GLY A 177 11.37 -20.70 -11.40
C GLY A 177 12.51 -20.35 -10.44
N ALA A 178 13.02 -21.35 -9.72
CA ALA A 178 14.06 -21.23 -8.70
C ALA A 178 15.48 -21.00 -9.28
N GLN A 179 15.60 -19.98 -10.12
CA GLN A 179 16.87 -19.51 -10.68
C GLN A 179 17.58 -18.55 -9.71
N PRO A 180 18.91 -18.38 -9.80
CA PRO A 180 19.66 -17.55 -8.86
C PRO A 180 19.14 -16.12 -8.70
N VAL A 181 18.75 -15.48 -9.80
CA VAL A 181 18.27 -14.08 -9.79
C VAL A 181 16.90 -13.94 -9.10
N PRO A 182 15.83 -14.66 -9.50
CA PRO A 182 14.56 -14.64 -8.76
C PRO A 182 14.70 -15.03 -7.27
N LEU A 183 15.53 -16.02 -6.95
CA LEU A 183 15.79 -16.41 -5.56
C LEU A 183 16.43 -15.27 -4.76
N LEU A 184 17.42 -14.57 -5.36
CA LEU A 184 18.05 -13.42 -4.72
C LEU A 184 17.05 -12.26 -4.53
N LEU A 185 16.20 -11.99 -5.53
CA LEU A 185 15.19 -10.94 -5.46
C LEU A 185 14.16 -11.21 -4.35
N VAL A 186 13.70 -12.46 -4.21
CA VAL A 186 12.78 -12.88 -3.15
C VAL A 186 13.47 -12.90 -1.79
N PHE A 187 14.44 -13.79 -1.59
CA PHE A 187 14.98 -14.06 -0.26
C PHE A 187 15.96 -12.99 0.20
N GLY A 188 16.77 -12.45 -0.72
CA GLY A 188 17.58 -11.26 -0.43
C GLY A 188 16.69 -10.05 -0.18
N GLY A 189 15.59 -9.92 -0.92
CA GLY A 189 14.64 -8.84 -0.71
C GLY A 189 13.91 -8.92 0.63
N ILE A 190 13.43 -10.10 1.01
CA ILE A 190 12.82 -10.36 2.33
C ILE A 190 13.86 -10.12 3.44
N ALA A 191 15.10 -10.58 3.28
CA ALA A 191 16.15 -10.35 4.27
C ALA A 191 16.40 -8.84 4.47
N ILE A 192 16.47 -8.05 3.39
CA ILE A 192 16.63 -6.60 3.49
C ILE A 192 15.37 -5.94 4.08
N ALA A 193 14.18 -6.41 3.74
CA ALA A 193 12.93 -5.87 4.27
C ALA A 193 12.79 -6.10 5.79
N LEU A 194 13.25 -7.25 6.29
CA LEU A 194 13.14 -7.63 7.70
C LEU A 194 14.34 -7.20 8.56
N LEU A 195 15.55 -7.27 8.02
CA LEU A 195 16.80 -7.08 8.77
C LEU A 195 17.61 -5.87 8.29
N GLY A 196 17.23 -5.28 7.16
CA GLY A 196 17.92 -4.12 6.61
C GLY A 196 17.77 -2.89 7.50
N PRO A 197 18.68 -1.91 7.35
CA PRO A 197 18.62 -0.70 8.15
C PRO A 197 17.38 0.12 7.79
N SER A 198 16.70 0.64 8.82
CA SER A 198 15.55 1.54 8.66
C SER A 198 15.95 2.99 8.31
N GLU A 199 17.25 3.30 8.37
CA GLU A 199 17.84 4.60 8.04
C GLU A 199 19.04 4.43 7.08
N PRO A 200 19.35 5.42 6.22
CA PRO A 200 18.61 6.66 6.03
C PRO A 200 17.25 6.44 5.33
N ARG A 201 16.24 7.21 5.74
CA ARG A 201 14.96 7.31 5.01
C ARG A 201 15.04 8.30 3.85
N THR A 202 14.21 8.07 2.85
CA THR A 202 13.92 9.01 1.76
C THR A 202 13.40 10.33 2.32
N ARG A 203 13.79 11.42 1.66
CA ARG A 203 13.39 12.79 2.01
C ARG A 203 12.82 13.47 0.77
N PHE A 204 11.81 12.84 0.19
CA PHE A 204 11.09 13.44 -0.92
C PHE A 204 10.07 14.44 -0.39
N PHE A 205 9.93 15.56 -1.09
CA PHE A 205 9.00 16.61 -0.74
C PHE A 205 8.15 16.99 -1.94
N ARG A 206 6.88 17.25 -1.68
CA ARG A 206 5.99 17.91 -2.64
C ARG A 206 5.53 19.23 -2.06
N VAL A 207 5.62 20.29 -2.87
CA VAL A 207 5.10 21.60 -2.50
C VAL A 207 3.61 21.64 -2.79
N VAL A 208 2.80 21.89 -1.76
CA VAL A 208 1.35 22.04 -1.86
C VAL A 208 0.98 23.30 -1.09
N ASP A 209 0.30 24.25 -1.75
CA ASP A 209 -0.09 25.54 -1.18
C ASP A 209 1.10 26.33 -0.57
N GLY A 210 2.29 26.21 -1.17
CA GLY A 210 3.51 26.89 -0.72
C GLY A 210 4.26 26.17 0.42
N GLU A 211 3.75 25.04 0.91
CA GLU A 211 4.38 24.25 1.97
C GLU A 211 5.05 22.98 1.42
N ALA A 212 6.30 22.74 1.81
CA ALA A 212 6.99 21.49 1.49
C ALA A 212 6.50 20.36 2.43
N ARG A 213 5.83 19.35 1.87
CA ARG A 213 5.26 18.23 2.62
C ARG A 213 6.03 16.93 2.32
N PRO A 214 6.44 16.17 3.35
CA PRO A 214 7.18 14.93 3.15
C PRO A 214 6.28 13.84 2.55
N VAL A 215 6.81 13.13 1.57
CA VAL A 215 6.14 12.04 0.88
C VAL A 215 7.00 10.77 0.92
N LEU A 216 6.33 9.62 1.02
CA LEU A 216 6.93 8.29 0.97
C LEU A 216 8.13 8.11 1.93
N PRO A 217 7.95 8.20 3.27
CA PRO A 217 9.05 8.06 4.24
C PRO A 217 9.50 6.60 4.38
N LEU A 218 10.29 6.11 3.41
CA LEU A 218 10.75 4.72 3.30
C LEU A 218 12.27 4.65 3.49
N SER A 219 12.81 3.56 4.05
CA SER A 219 14.26 3.37 4.04
C SER A 219 14.79 3.21 2.62
N TRP A 220 15.99 3.75 2.34
CA TRP A 220 16.61 3.59 1.03
C TRP A 220 16.86 2.12 0.66
N SER A 221 17.21 1.30 1.64
CA SER A 221 17.41 -0.14 1.49
C SER A 221 16.14 -0.82 0.93
N LEU A 222 14.98 -0.57 1.55
CA LEU A 222 13.71 -1.14 1.14
C LEU A 222 13.24 -0.54 -0.20
N LEU A 223 13.42 0.76 -0.43
CA LEU A 223 13.07 1.39 -1.71
C LEU A 223 13.82 0.76 -2.89
N ILE A 224 15.14 0.56 -2.76
CA ILE A 224 15.97 -0.02 -3.83
C ILE A 224 15.51 -1.43 -4.15
N VAL A 225 15.32 -2.27 -3.13
CA VAL A 225 14.89 -3.66 -3.32
C VAL A 225 13.49 -3.73 -3.91
N PHE A 226 12.56 -2.88 -3.45
CA PHE A 226 11.23 -2.76 -4.03
C PHE A 226 11.30 -2.39 -5.51
N ALA A 227 12.12 -1.39 -5.88
CA ALA A 227 12.26 -0.96 -7.26
C ALA A 227 12.84 -2.05 -8.17
N LEU A 228 13.84 -2.81 -7.68
CA LEU A 228 14.40 -3.96 -8.40
C LEU A 228 13.35 -5.06 -8.61
N ASN A 229 12.56 -5.38 -7.57
CA ASN A 229 11.47 -6.35 -7.67
C ASN A 229 10.34 -5.85 -8.59
N ALA A 230 10.02 -4.56 -8.58
CA ALA A 230 9.02 -3.99 -9.48
C ALA A 230 9.47 -4.09 -10.95
N LEU A 231 10.75 -3.83 -11.24
CA LEU A 231 11.29 -4.01 -12.58
C LEU A 231 11.27 -5.48 -13.01
N ALA A 232 11.68 -6.40 -12.12
CA ALA A 232 11.61 -7.83 -12.39
C ALA A 232 10.18 -8.32 -12.60
N ASN A 233 9.21 -7.73 -11.89
CA ASN A 233 7.79 -8.03 -12.05
C ASN A 233 7.25 -7.55 -13.41
N LEU A 234 7.66 -6.37 -13.91
CA LEU A 234 7.30 -5.92 -15.26
C LEU A 234 7.78 -6.91 -16.32
N ILE A 235 9.04 -7.34 -16.22
CA ILE A 235 9.62 -8.32 -17.14
C ILE A 235 8.88 -9.66 -17.02
N ALA A 236 8.59 -10.12 -15.80
CA ALA A 236 7.84 -11.33 -15.55
C ALA A 236 6.40 -11.27 -16.13
N CYS A 237 5.69 -10.15 -15.97
CA CYS A 237 4.36 -9.97 -16.52
C CYS A 237 4.37 -10.03 -18.06
N HIS A 238 5.33 -9.36 -18.69
CA HIS A 238 5.51 -9.44 -20.14
C HIS A 238 5.79 -10.86 -20.61
N HIS A 239 6.68 -11.58 -19.92
CA HIS A 239 7.03 -12.96 -20.28
C HIS A 239 5.87 -13.93 -20.08
N PHE A 240 5.12 -13.78 -18.99
CA PHE A 240 4.09 -14.72 -18.58
C PHE A 240 2.76 -14.49 -19.30
N PHE A 241 2.25 -13.25 -19.33
CA PHE A 241 0.96 -12.94 -19.93
C PHE A 241 1.07 -12.52 -21.40
N GLY A 242 2.19 -11.91 -21.81
CA GLY A 242 2.37 -11.35 -23.15
C GLY A 242 2.10 -12.35 -24.29
N PRO A 243 2.64 -13.59 -24.25
CA PRO A 243 2.36 -14.60 -25.27
C PRO A 243 0.87 -14.92 -25.40
N THR A 244 0.17 -15.14 -24.28
CA THR A 244 -1.27 -15.47 -24.28
C THR A 244 -2.15 -14.32 -24.80
N ILE A 245 -1.76 -13.07 -24.52
CA ILE A 245 -2.45 -11.89 -25.05
C ILE A 245 -2.22 -11.77 -26.56
N ALA A 246 -1.02 -12.06 -27.03
CA ALA A 246 -0.69 -12.01 -28.45
C ALA A 246 -1.37 -13.12 -29.26
N GLU A 247 -1.47 -14.33 -28.72
CA GLU A 247 -2.14 -15.46 -29.35
C GLU A 247 -3.63 -15.19 -29.58
N ALA A 248 -4.28 -14.55 -28.62
CA ALA A 248 -5.69 -14.21 -28.71
C ALA A 248 -5.97 -12.88 -29.45
N TRP A 249 -4.96 -12.30 -30.10
CA TRP A 249 -5.13 -11.08 -30.87
C TRP A 249 -5.66 -11.39 -32.27
N PRO A 250 -6.69 -10.67 -32.77
CA PRO A 250 -7.32 -9.48 -32.21
C PRO A 250 -8.36 -9.76 -31.12
N PRO A 251 -8.57 -8.82 -30.17
CA PRO A 251 -9.49 -9.02 -29.06
C PRO A 251 -10.94 -9.00 -29.56
N THR A 252 -11.73 -10.00 -29.18
CA THR A 252 -13.15 -10.14 -29.58
C THR A 252 -14.05 -9.05 -28.98
N LEU A 253 -13.78 -8.64 -27.73
CA LEU A 253 -14.59 -7.64 -27.03
C LEU A 253 -14.34 -6.20 -27.50
N LEU A 254 -13.14 -5.91 -28.00
CA LEU A 254 -12.72 -4.56 -28.42
C LEU A 254 -12.03 -4.61 -29.79
N PRO A 255 -12.71 -5.06 -30.85
CA PRO A 255 -12.07 -5.34 -32.14
C PRO A 255 -11.44 -4.10 -32.78
N TRP A 256 -11.92 -2.89 -32.43
CA TRP A 256 -11.32 -1.64 -32.88
C TRP A 256 -9.89 -1.43 -32.38
N LEU A 257 -9.48 -2.07 -31.28
CA LEU A 257 -8.10 -2.02 -30.79
C LEU A 257 -7.13 -2.62 -31.82
N ALA A 258 -7.55 -3.62 -32.59
CA ALA A 258 -6.75 -4.22 -33.65
C ALA A 258 -6.33 -3.22 -34.74
N ALA A 259 -7.12 -2.16 -34.94
CA ALA A 259 -6.81 -1.12 -35.92
C ALA A 259 -5.82 -0.07 -35.39
N VAL A 260 -5.67 0.08 -34.08
CA VAL A 260 -4.86 1.14 -33.46
C VAL A 260 -3.64 0.64 -32.71
N VAL A 261 -3.59 -0.64 -32.32
CA VAL A 261 -2.44 -1.25 -31.65
C VAL A 261 -1.65 -2.09 -32.67
N PRO A 262 -0.43 -1.67 -33.04
CA PRO A 262 0.48 -2.48 -33.84
C PRO A 262 0.70 -3.86 -33.23
N ALA A 263 0.74 -4.93 -34.04
CA ALA A 263 0.88 -6.32 -33.57
C ALA A 263 2.11 -6.53 -32.65
N TRP A 264 3.22 -5.83 -32.91
CA TRP A 264 4.44 -5.92 -32.09
C TRP A 264 4.28 -5.31 -30.68
N LEU A 265 3.29 -4.45 -30.47
CA LEU A 265 2.95 -3.86 -29.16
C LEU A 265 2.00 -4.73 -28.32
N VAL A 266 1.36 -5.73 -28.92
CA VAL A 266 0.33 -6.53 -28.24
C VAL A 266 0.86 -7.26 -27.00
N PRO A 267 2.02 -7.95 -27.02
CA PRO A 267 2.56 -8.57 -25.81
C PRO A 267 2.89 -7.57 -24.70
N TRP A 268 3.09 -6.28 -25.03
CA TRP A 268 3.38 -5.23 -24.06
C TRP A 268 2.13 -4.75 -23.31
N LEU A 269 0.92 -5.11 -23.79
CA LEU A 269 -0.32 -4.87 -23.05
C LEU A 269 -0.33 -5.60 -21.70
N ALA A 270 0.46 -6.68 -21.54
CA ALA A 270 0.70 -7.34 -20.27
C ALA A 270 1.24 -6.41 -19.17
N LEU A 271 1.85 -5.28 -19.55
CA LEU A 271 2.36 -4.29 -18.59
C LEU A 271 1.27 -3.38 -18.03
N LEU A 272 0.07 -3.35 -18.62
CA LEU A 272 -1.00 -2.46 -18.17
C LEU A 272 -1.40 -2.72 -16.72
N ALA A 273 -1.49 -4.00 -16.30
CA ALA A 273 -1.82 -4.35 -14.92
C ALA A 273 -0.80 -3.79 -13.92
N PRO A 274 0.50 -4.18 -13.95
CA PRO A 274 1.49 -3.66 -13.00
C PRO A 274 1.66 -2.15 -13.08
N LEU A 275 1.62 -1.55 -14.28
CA LEU A 275 1.78 -0.10 -14.42
C LEU A 275 0.59 0.68 -13.86
N THR A 276 -0.63 0.15 -13.97
CA THR A 276 -1.82 0.78 -13.39
C THR A 276 -1.79 0.69 -11.86
N VAL A 277 -1.36 -0.44 -11.29
CA VAL A 277 -1.10 -0.57 -9.85
C VAL A 277 -0.03 0.43 -9.40
N ALA A 278 1.13 0.46 -10.09
CA ALA A 278 2.21 1.38 -9.76
C ALA A 278 1.79 2.85 -9.86
N ALA A 279 1.00 3.21 -10.89
CA ALA A 279 0.46 4.55 -11.04
C ALA A 279 -0.47 4.92 -9.89
N GLY A 280 -1.35 4.01 -9.46
CA GLY A 280 -2.22 4.21 -8.31
C GLY A 280 -1.44 4.42 -7.01
N GLY A 281 -0.46 3.56 -6.71
CA GLY A 281 0.37 3.70 -5.51
C GLY A 281 1.26 4.96 -5.52
N ALA A 282 1.81 5.33 -6.69
CA ALA A 282 2.54 6.57 -6.85
C ALA A 282 1.63 7.79 -6.66
N TYR A 283 0.41 7.75 -7.20
CA TYR A 283 -0.58 8.82 -7.04
C TYR A 283 -1.00 8.99 -5.59
N GLU A 284 -1.22 7.88 -4.88
CA GLU A 284 -1.56 7.88 -3.45
C GLU A 284 -0.44 8.54 -2.64
N GLY A 285 0.76 7.96 -2.68
CA GLY A 285 1.86 8.38 -1.83
C GLY A 285 2.42 9.77 -2.19
N TRP A 286 2.32 10.17 -3.46
CA TRP A 286 2.81 11.48 -3.91
C TRP A 286 1.76 12.58 -3.85
N VAL A 287 0.53 12.32 -4.32
CA VAL A 287 -0.52 13.34 -4.50
C VAL A 287 -1.55 13.28 -3.38
N ALA A 288 -2.17 12.13 -3.12
CA ALA A 288 -3.26 12.02 -2.15
C ALA A 288 -2.78 12.34 -0.73
N GLU A 289 -1.69 11.70 -0.29
CA GLU A 289 -1.17 11.85 1.06
C GLU A 289 -0.55 13.23 1.36
N SER A 290 -0.15 13.97 0.32
CA SER A 290 0.40 15.33 0.49
C SER A 290 -0.64 16.43 0.33
N SER A 291 -1.72 16.16 -0.42
CA SER A 291 -2.82 17.12 -0.61
C SER A 291 -3.90 17.01 0.46
N PHE A 292 -3.96 15.90 1.20
CA PHE A 292 -4.99 15.62 2.21
C PHE A 292 -6.41 15.61 1.64
N ASN A 293 -6.54 15.48 0.32
CA ASN A 293 -7.80 15.51 -0.39
C ASN A 293 -8.33 14.08 -0.62
N GLN A 294 -9.48 13.79 -0.04
CA GLN A 294 -10.06 12.44 -0.05
C GLN A 294 -10.50 11.97 -1.44
N TRP A 295 -10.80 12.89 -2.37
CA TRP A 295 -11.07 12.51 -3.76
C TRP A 295 -9.80 12.06 -4.48
N GLN A 296 -8.66 12.66 -4.16
CA GLN A 296 -7.38 12.21 -4.71
C GLN A 296 -7.02 10.83 -4.19
N HIS A 297 -7.30 10.58 -2.91
CA HIS A 297 -7.17 9.24 -2.31
C HIS A 297 -8.06 8.22 -3.00
N PHE A 298 -9.33 8.56 -3.22
CA PHE A 298 -10.27 7.70 -3.94
C PHE A 298 -9.78 7.37 -5.35
N ILE A 299 -9.33 8.36 -6.11
CA ILE A 299 -8.78 8.16 -7.46
C ILE A 299 -7.58 7.21 -7.44
N ALA A 300 -6.66 7.38 -6.47
CA ALA A 300 -5.50 6.51 -6.33
C ALA A 300 -5.91 5.03 -6.17
N PHE A 301 -6.91 4.78 -5.33
CA PHE A 301 -7.42 3.43 -5.10
C PHE A 301 -8.24 2.86 -6.24
N VAL A 302 -8.95 3.70 -6.99
CA VAL A 302 -9.58 3.27 -8.24
C VAL A 302 -8.52 2.75 -9.20
N LEU A 303 -7.40 3.46 -9.37
CA LEU A 303 -6.29 3.00 -10.22
C LEU A 303 -5.69 1.68 -9.70
N LEU A 304 -5.39 1.59 -8.39
CA LEU A 304 -4.89 0.34 -7.79
C LEU A 304 -5.84 -0.85 -8.04
N THR A 305 -7.13 -0.65 -7.82
CA THR A 305 -8.17 -1.69 -7.99
C THR A 305 -8.34 -2.07 -9.46
N LEU A 306 -8.28 -1.10 -10.39
CA LEU A 306 -8.29 -1.38 -11.83
C LEU A 306 -7.08 -2.20 -12.25
N GLY A 307 -5.89 -1.87 -11.77
CA GLY A 307 -4.68 -2.65 -12.03
C GLY A 307 -4.77 -4.09 -11.51
N LEU A 308 -5.30 -4.27 -10.30
CA LEU A 308 -5.57 -5.60 -9.75
C LEU A 308 -6.62 -6.36 -10.58
N GLY A 309 -7.65 -5.65 -11.07
CA GLY A 309 -8.67 -6.21 -11.95
C GLY A 309 -8.07 -6.70 -13.27
N LEU A 310 -7.15 -5.93 -13.84
CA LEU A 310 -6.41 -6.33 -15.05
C LEU A 310 -5.57 -7.59 -14.81
N TYR A 311 -4.92 -7.75 -13.65
CA TYR A 311 -4.24 -9.01 -13.31
C TYR A 311 -5.19 -10.20 -13.36
N GLY A 312 -6.36 -10.08 -12.74
CA GLY A 312 -7.35 -11.14 -12.76
C GLY A 312 -7.91 -11.42 -14.16
N LEU A 313 -8.10 -10.38 -14.98
CA LEU A 313 -8.45 -10.55 -16.38
C LEU A 313 -7.36 -11.27 -17.18
N PHE A 314 -6.07 -11.01 -16.91
CA PHE A 314 -4.97 -11.71 -17.56
C PHE A 314 -4.89 -13.19 -17.17
N TYR A 315 -5.10 -13.52 -15.90
CA TYR A 315 -5.21 -14.91 -15.47
C TYR A 315 -6.43 -15.61 -16.10
N TRP A 316 -7.58 -14.95 -16.10
CA TRP A 316 -8.78 -15.46 -16.75
C TRP A 316 -8.53 -15.72 -18.24
N HIS A 317 -7.91 -14.77 -18.93
CA HIS A 317 -7.56 -14.88 -20.34
C HIS A 317 -6.64 -16.06 -20.61
N MET A 318 -5.54 -16.18 -19.86
CA MET A 318 -4.57 -17.27 -19.97
C MET A 318 -5.24 -18.64 -19.88
N VAL A 319 -6.12 -18.85 -18.90
CA VAL A 319 -6.82 -20.12 -18.70
C VAL A 319 -7.80 -20.43 -19.83
N ASN A 320 -8.47 -19.42 -20.42
CA ASN A 320 -9.48 -19.64 -21.45
C ASN A 320 -8.90 -19.74 -22.87
N VAL A 321 -7.67 -19.27 -23.09
CA VAL A 321 -7.00 -19.34 -24.40
C VAL A 321 -6.04 -20.53 -24.48
N GLY A 322 -5.44 -20.96 -23.37
CA GLY A 322 -4.48 -22.08 -23.31
C GLY A 322 -5.07 -23.49 -23.41
N VAL A 323 -6.35 -23.67 -23.77
CA VAL A 323 -7.00 -24.98 -23.93
C VAL A 323 -7.08 -25.35 -25.41
N HIS A 324 -5.95 -25.66 -26.04
CA HIS A 324 -5.90 -26.27 -27.37
C HIS A 324 -4.79 -27.31 -27.50
#